data_AF-A0A1M7ZJQ8-F1
#
_entry.id   AF-A0A1M7ZJQ8-F1
#
_cell.length_a   1.000
_cell.length_b   1.000
_cell.length_c   1.000
_cell.angle_alpha   90.00
_cell.angle_beta   90.00
_cell.angle_gamma   90.00
#
_symmetry.space_group_name_H-M   'P 1'
#
loop_
_entity.id
_entity.type
_entity.pdbx_description
1 polymer ?
#
loop_
_entity_poly.entity_id
_entity_poly.type
_entity_poly.pdbx_seq_one_letter_code
_entity_poly.pdbx_strand_id
1 'polypeptide(L)'
;MRDLIKEAIADLKKSEGFIYKTAEGKKIDLHEAAARGIAVTPVNPKDDVIKKLEAAGLFLTDGKFLSDFNELVSLISGGSVAKTSKRRTFTDGEKSKIISEWKKVEAAGNKTKAAFAREIGIGYQTFINWLRG
;
A
#
# COMPACT_ATOMS: atom_id res chain seq x y z
N MET A 1 7.17 -6.28 -22.72
CA MET A 1 7.09 -5.78 -21.32
C MET A 1 6.05 -4.68 -21.15
N ARG A 2 6.14 -3.54 -21.86
CA ARG A 2 5.16 -2.45 -21.76
C ARG A 2 3.73 -2.88 -22.07
N ASP A 3 3.55 -3.69 -23.12
CA ASP A 3 2.24 -4.18 -23.53
C ASP A 3 1.66 -5.21 -22.55
N LEU A 4 2.51 -6.07 -21.98
CA LEU A 4 2.13 -7.00 -20.91
C LEU A 4 1.57 -6.25 -19.68
N ILE A 5 2.22 -5.16 -19.27
CA ILE A 5 1.75 -4.33 -18.14
C ILE A 5 0.41 -3.67 -18.49
N LYS A 6 0.25 -3.14 -19.70
CA LYS A 6 -1.03 -2.55 -20.15
C LYS A 6 -2.15 -3.58 -20.19
N GLU A 7 -1.88 -4.79 -20.69
CA GLU A 7 -2.84 -5.89 -20.72
C GLU A 7 -3.23 -6.33 -19.30
N ALA A 8 -2.26 -6.52 -18.40
CA ALA A 8 -2.50 -6.85 -17.00
C ALA A 8 -3.38 -5.81 -16.29
N ILE A 9 -3.13 -4.51 -16.52
CA ILE A 9 -3.97 -3.43 -15.98
C ILE A 9 -5.39 -3.50 -16.56
N ALA A 10 -5.54 -3.75 -17.86
CA ALA A 10 -6.85 -3.86 -18.49
C ALA A 10 -7.63 -5.07 -17.98
N ASP A 11 -6.99 -6.23 -17.82
CA ASP A 11 -7.58 -7.45 -17.26
C ASP A 11 -8.08 -7.20 -15.82
N LEU A 12 -7.29 -6.51 -14.99
CA LEU A 12 -7.68 -6.19 -13.60
C LEU A 12 -8.78 -5.12 -13.51
N LYS A 13 -8.84 -4.16 -14.44
CA LYS A 13 -9.85 -3.09 -14.44
C LYS A 13 -11.19 -3.51 -15.06
N LYS A 14 -11.18 -4.45 -16.01
CA LYS A 14 -12.39 -4.93 -16.69
C LYS A 14 -13.14 -5.99 -15.90
N SER A 15 -12.43 -6.76 -15.07
CA SER A 15 -13.06 -7.79 -14.24
C SER A 15 -13.42 -7.25 -12.86
N GLU A 16 -14.64 -6.74 -12.72
CA GLU A 16 -15.25 -6.50 -11.40
C GLU A 16 -15.77 -7.81 -10.73
N GLY A 17 -15.43 -8.98 -11.26
CA GLY A 17 -15.88 -10.28 -10.76
C GLY A 17 -15.00 -11.46 -11.18
N PHE A 18 -15.40 -12.67 -10.78
CA PHE A 18 -14.75 -13.92 -11.17
C PHE A 18 -14.82 -14.15 -12.68
N ILE A 19 -13.74 -14.65 -13.26
CA ILE A 19 -13.71 -15.11 -14.65
C ILE A 19 -13.98 -16.61 -14.65
N TYR A 20 -14.89 -17.07 -15.50
CA TYR A 20 -15.20 -18.48 -15.61
C TYR A 20 -14.31 -19.13 -16.68
N LYS A 21 -13.66 -20.24 -16.31
CA LYS A 21 -12.85 -21.03 -17.23
C LYS A 21 -13.43 -22.42 -17.41
N THR A 22 -13.37 -22.92 -18.64
CA THR A 22 -13.69 -24.31 -18.96
C THR A 22 -12.58 -25.26 -18.46
N ALA A 23 -12.83 -26.57 -18.48
CA ALA A 23 -11.80 -27.58 -18.17
C ALA A 23 -10.54 -27.47 -19.04
N GLU A 24 -10.65 -26.88 -20.24
CA GLU A 24 -9.54 -26.61 -21.15
C GLU A 24 -8.77 -25.32 -20.82
N GLY A 25 -9.17 -24.58 -19.78
CA GLY A 25 -8.54 -23.31 -19.38
C GLY A 25 -8.96 -22.10 -20.23
N LYS A 26 -9.92 -22.25 -21.15
CA LYS A 26 -10.45 -21.14 -21.97
C LYS A 26 -11.42 -20.31 -21.14
N LYS A 27 -11.29 -18.98 -21.23
CA LYS A 27 -12.24 -18.03 -20.65
C LYS A 27 -13.56 -18.12 -21.43
N ILE A 28 -14.68 -18.22 -20.72
CA ILE A 28 -16.03 -18.27 -21.31
C ILE A 28 -16.99 -17.46 -20.44
N ASP A 29 -18.02 -16.88 -21.04
CA ASP A 29 -19.10 -16.25 -20.30
C ASP A 29 -19.96 -17.32 -19.59
N LEU A 30 -20.46 -17.01 -18.39
CA LEU A 30 -21.27 -17.95 -17.61
C LEU A 30 -22.57 -18.33 -18.34
N HIS A 31 -23.19 -17.40 -19.05
CA HIS A 31 -24.43 -17.63 -19.77
C HIS A 31 -24.21 -18.52 -21.00
N GLU A 32 -23.09 -18.30 -21.71
CA GLU A 32 -22.70 -19.13 -22.85
C GLU A 32 -22.32 -20.56 -22.41
N ALA A 33 -21.63 -20.69 -21.27
CA ALA A 33 -21.30 -21.99 -20.69
C ALA A 33 -22.56 -22.78 -20.28
N ALA A 34 -23.53 -22.10 -19.65
CA ALA A 34 -24.80 -22.71 -19.26
C ALA A 34 -25.61 -23.16 -20.49
N ALA A 35 -25.68 -22.32 -21.53
CA ALA A 35 -26.39 -22.64 -22.77
C ALA A 35 -25.78 -23.85 -23.52
N ARG A 36 -24.47 -24.08 -23.37
CA ARG A 36 -23.74 -25.19 -24.00
C ARG A 36 -23.54 -26.41 -23.08
N GLY A 37 -24.01 -26.36 -21.84
CA GLY A 37 -23.80 -27.43 -20.86
C GLY A 37 -22.33 -27.65 -20.48
N ILE A 38 -21.48 -26.62 -20.59
CA ILE A 38 -20.06 -26.71 -20.31
C ILE A 38 -19.82 -26.40 -18.83
N ALA A 39 -19.19 -27.33 -18.11
CA ALA A 39 -18.76 -27.11 -16.74
C ALA A 39 -17.66 -26.03 -16.69
N VAL A 40 -17.86 -25.03 -15.83
CA VAL A 40 -16.90 -23.93 -15.65
C VAL A 40 -16.52 -23.76 -14.19
N THR A 41 -15.29 -23.30 -13.98
CA THR A 41 -14.77 -22.98 -12.64
C THR A 41 -14.57 -21.46 -12.54
N PRO A 42 -15.06 -20.82 -11.46
CA PRO A 42 -14.76 -19.42 -11.20
C PRO A 42 -13.29 -19.29 -10.78
N VAL A 43 -12.56 -18.40 -11.45
CA VAL A 43 -11.15 -18.10 -11.17
C VAL A 43 -11.00 -16.61 -10.91
N ASN A 44 -10.15 -16.25 -9.94
CA ASN A 44 -9.84 -14.86 -9.67
C ASN A 44 -8.90 -14.32 -10.77
N PRO A 45 -9.28 -13.25 -11.49
CA PRO A 45 -8.42 -12.63 -12.50
C PRO A 45 -7.03 -12.24 -11.98
N LYS A 46 -6.93 -11.92 -10.68
CA LYS A 46 -5.67 -11.57 -10.03
C LYS A 46 -4.65 -12.71 -10.14
N ASP A 47 -5.07 -13.96 -9.93
CA ASP A 47 -4.15 -15.10 -9.92
C ASP A 47 -3.56 -15.36 -11.30
N ASP A 48 -4.35 -15.18 -12.36
CA ASP A 48 -3.88 -15.28 -13.74
C ASP A 48 -2.89 -14.18 -14.09
N VAL A 49 -3.17 -12.95 -13.67
CA VAL A 49 -2.29 -11.81 -13.90
C VAL A 49 -0.98 -11.98 -13.14
N ILE A 50 -1.03 -12.45 -11.89
CA ILE A 50 0.18 -12.76 -11.10
C ILE A 50 1.03 -13.80 -11.84
N LYS A 51 0.45 -14.93 -12.26
CA LYS A 51 1.19 -15.97 -13.01
C LYS A 51 1.79 -15.45 -14.30
N LYS A 52 1.05 -14.65 -15.08
CA LYS A 52 1.54 -14.03 -16.32
C LYS A 52 2.74 -13.09 -16.05
N LEU A 53 2.69 -12.31 -14.98
CA LEU A 53 3.75 -11.38 -14.61
C LEU A 53 4.99 -12.12 -14.08
N GLU A 54 4.79 -13.14 -13.24
CA GLU A 54 5.87 -13.99 -12.73
C GLU A 54 6.59 -14.76 -13.86
N ALA A 55 5.84 -15.29 -14.84
CA ALA A 55 6.43 -15.93 -16.02
C ALA A 55 7.29 -14.98 -16.86
N ALA A 56 7.04 -13.67 -16.76
CA ALA A 56 7.83 -12.63 -17.40
C ALA A 56 8.94 -12.06 -16.49
N GLY A 57 9.16 -12.65 -15.31
CA GLY A 57 10.17 -12.25 -14.33
C GLY A 57 9.76 -11.10 -13.41
N LEU A 58 8.48 -10.70 -13.41
CA LEU A 58 7.95 -9.64 -12.56
C LEU A 58 7.23 -10.23 -11.34
N PHE A 59 7.99 -10.50 -10.29
CA PHE A 59 7.49 -11.07 -9.03
C PHE A 59 6.91 -9.97 -8.12
N LEU A 60 5.83 -9.34 -8.56
CA LEU A 60 5.21 -8.20 -7.84
C LEU A 60 4.54 -8.61 -6.51
N THR A 61 4.48 -9.89 -6.20
CA THR A 61 4.02 -10.44 -4.91
C THR A 61 5.18 -10.65 -3.92
N ASP A 62 6.42 -10.67 -4.39
CA ASP A 62 7.62 -10.80 -3.56
C ASP A 62 8.04 -9.41 -3.05
N GLY A 63 7.94 -9.23 -1.73
CA GLY A 63 8.30 -7.97 -1.08
C GLY A 63 9.77 -7.58 -1.23
N LYS A 64 10.68 -8.56 -1.34
CA LYS A 64 12.11 -8.28 -1.56
C LYS A 64 12.33 -7.82 -3.00
N PHE A 65 11.79 -8.53 -3.98
CA PHE A 65 11.84 -8.13 -5.39
C PHE A 65 11.28 -6.72 -5.59
N LEU A 66 10.11 -6.42 -5.01
CA LEU A 66 9.53 -5.08 -5.08
C LEU A 66 10.41 -4.01 -4.45
N SER A 67 11.04 -4.30 -3.32
CA SER A 67 11.97 -3.35 -2.68
C SER A 67 13.14 -3.05 -3.59
N ASP A 68 13.82 -4.09 -4.09
CA ASP A 68 14.99 -3.97 -4.97
C ASP A 68 14.63 -3.28 -6.30
N PHE A 69 13.46 -3.60 -6.86
CA PHE A 69 12.96 -2.96 -8.09
C PHE A 69 12.65 -1.48 -7.88
N ASN A 70 12.03 -1.10 -6.76
CA ASN A 70 11.77 0.30 -6.44
C ASN A 70 13.06 1.09 -6.20
N GLU A 71 14.06 0.47 -5.56
CA GLU A 71 15.40 1.06 -5.40
C GLU A 71 16.07 1.28 -6.76
N LEU A 72 16.03 0.29 -7.66
CA LEU A 72 16.56 0.42 -9.02
C LEU A 72 15.88 1.57 -9.79
N VAL A 73 14.54 1.63 -9.76
CA VAL A 73 13.77 2.71 -10.39
C VAL A 73 14.18 4.06 -9.83
N SER A 74 14.36 4.16 -8.51
CA SER A 74 14.82 5.39 -7.84
C SER A 74 16.22 5.82 -8.30
N LEU A 75 17.17 4.88 -8.33
CA LEU A 75 18.56 5.15 -8.74
C LEU A 75 18.63 5.62 -10.20
N ILE A 76 17.81 5.04 -11.08
CA ILE A 76 17.78 5.39 -12.51
C ILE A 76 17.04 6.70 -12.76
N SER A 77 15.90 6.90 -12.09
CA SER A 77 15.06 8.09 -12.32
C SER A 77 15.55 9.34 -11.60
N GLY A 78 16.62 9.24 -10.80
CA GLY A 78 17.15 10.33 -9.99
C GLY A 78 16.20 10.78 -8.86
N GLY A 79 15.07 10.10 -8.68
CA GLY A 79 14.14 10.38 -7.60
C GLY A 79 14.60 9.65 -6.35
N SER A 80 14.99 10.36 -5.29
CA SER A 80 15.29 9.74 -3.99
C SER A 80 14.13 8.82 -3.58
N VAL A 81 14.40 7.57 -3.18
CA VAL A 81 13.39 6.71 -2.53
C VAL A 81 12.83 7.51 -1.36
N ALA A 82 11.62 8.06 -1.52
CA ALA A 82 10.87 8.55 -0.40
C ALA A 82 10.50 7.31 0.42
N LYS A 83 11.39 6.92 1.34
CA LYS A 83 11.07 5.95 2.38
C LYS A 83 9.76 6.41 2.98
N THR A 84 8.68 5.68 2.69
CA THR A 84 7.35 5.89 3.28
C THR A 84 7.36 5.39 4.72
N SER A 85 8.23 5.99 5.54
CA SER A 85 8.22 6.01 6.99
C SER A 85 9.28 7.00 7.46
N LYS A 86 9.20 8.26 6.99
CA LYS A 86 9.83 9.33 7.76
C LYS A 86 8.99 9.46 9.04
N ARG A 87 9.42 8.79 10.11
CA ARG A 87 9.15 9.26 11.47
C ARG A 87 9.45 10.75 11.43
N ARG A 88 8.44 11.59 11.69
CA ARG A 88 8.61 13.04 11.74
C ARG A 88 9.68 13.32 12.78
N THR A 89 10.86 13.69 12.33
CA THR A 89 11.97 14.09 13.21
C THR A 89 11.70 15.52 13.62
N PHE A 90 11.61 15.77 14.92
CA PHE A 90 11.42 17.12 15.44
C PHE A 90 12.78 17.66 15.85
N THR A 91 13.06 18.89 15.44
CA THR A 91 14.23 19.65 15.90
C THR A 91 14.03 20.09 17.35
N ASP A 92 15.12 20.42 18.06
CA ASP A 92 15.05 20.89 19.46
C ASP A 92 14.20 22.16 19.62
N GLY A 93 14.20 23.02 18.59
CA GLY A 93 13.35 24.22 18.53
C GLY A 93 11.85 23.89 18.43
N GLU A 94 11.49 22.87 17.66
CA GLU A 94 10.10 22.40 17.57
C GLU A 94 9.65 21.70 18.85
N LYS A 95 10.52 20.85 19.44
CA LYS A 95 10.28 20.23 20.75
C LYS A 95 9.97 21.30 21.80
N SER A 96 10.77 22.36 21.86
CA SER A 96 10.61 23.45 22.83
C SER A 96 9.28 24.22 22.66
N LYS A 97 8.88 24.47 21.41
CA LYS A 97 7.57 25.10 21.11
C LYS A 97 6.40 24.22 21.54
N ILE A 98 6.47 22.92 21.23
CA ILE A 98 5.43 21.95 21.58
C ILE A 98 5.27 21.83 23.11
N ILE A 99 6.38 21.82 23.86
CA ILE A 99 6.34 21.79 25.33
C ILE A 99 5.75 23.09 25.90
N SER A 100 6.09 24.24 25.32
CA SER A 100 5.53 25.55 25.69
C SER A 100 4.01 25.59 25.49
N GLU A 101 3.53 25.11 24.34
CA GLU A 101 2.10 25.01 24.05
C GLU A 101 1.41 24.03 25.00
N TRP A 102 2.03 22.89 25.30
CA TRP A 102 1.51 21.95 26.28
C TRP A 102 1.32 22.63 27.65
N LYS A 103 2.29 23.39 28.16
CA LYS A 103 2.17 24.07 29.46
C LYS A 103 0.98 25.05 29.49
N LYS A 104 0.69 25.72 28.37
CA LYS A 104 -0.48 26.61 28.25
C LYS A 104 -1.79 25.81 28.26
N VAL A 105 -1.83 24.70 27.53
CA VAL A 105 -3.00 23.81 27.45
C VAL A 105 -3.26 23.10 28.79
N GLU A 106 -2.20 22.72 29.50
CA GLU A 106 -2.24 22.12 30.84
C GLU A 106 -2.76 23.11 31.88
N ALA A 107 -2.28 24.37 31.85
CA ALA A 107 -2.79 25.44 32.71
C ALA A 107 -4.27 25.76 32.45
N ALA A 108 -4.74 25.60 31.21
CA ALA A 108 -6.14 25.78 30.86
C ALA A 108 -7.02 24.56 31.21
N GLY A 109 -6.43 23.40 31.55
CA GLY A 109 -7.16 22.17 31.88
C GLY A 109 -7.93 21.53 30.73
N ASN A 110 -7.74 22.00 29.49
CA ASN A 110 -8.64 21.71 28.37
C ASN A 110 -8.37 20.38 27.66
N LYS A 111 -7.16 19.79 27.77
CA LYS A 111 -6.79 18.57 27.05
C LYS A 111 -5.88 17.67 27.87
N THR A 112 -6.01 16.35 27.66
CA THR A 112 -5.10 15.36 28.25
C THR A 112 -3.81 15.25 27.45
N LYS A 113 -2.72 14.82 28.10
CA LYS A 113 -1.41 14.58 27.46
C LYS A 113 -1.51 13.67 26.23
N ALA A 114 -2.39 12.66 26.29
CA ALA A 114 -2.62 11.73 25.19
C ALA A 114 -3.36 12.38 24.01
N ALA A 115 -4.37 13.22 24.28
CA ALA A 115 -5.10 13.94 23.24
C ALA A 115 -4.19 14.93 22.51
N PHE A 116 -3.38 15.68 23.25
CA PHE A 116 -2.42 16.64 22.69
C PHE A 116 -1.34 15.96 21.84
N ALA A 117 -0.76 14.84 22.31
CA ALA A 117 0.22 14.09 21.53
C ALA A 117 -0.35 13.57 20.20
N ARG A 118 -1.60 13.08 20.19
CA ARG A 118 -2.28 12.64 18.96
C ARG A 118 -2.52 13.77 17.98
N GLU A 119 -2.93 14.94 18.48
CA GLU A 119 -3.20 16.14 17.66
C GLU A 119 -1.94 16.62 16.92
N ILE A 120 -0.78 16.51 17.54
CA ILE A 120 0.51 16.90 16.94
C ILE A 120 1.11 15.76 16.08
N GLY A 121 0.52 14.56 16.14
CA GLY A 121 1.00 13.38 15.43
C GLY A 121 2.26 12.77 16.06
N ILE A 122 2.42 12.91 17.37
CA ILE A 122 3.53 12.37 18.15
C ILE A 122 3.05 11.17 18.96
N GLY A 123 3.87 10.11 19.02
CA GLY A 123 3.61 8.99 19.91
C GLY A 123 3.58 9.45 21.37
N TYR A 124 2.57 9.03 22.13
CA TYR A 124 2.38 9.43 23.53
C TYR A 124 3.65 9.21 24.37
N GLN A 125 4.33 8.07 24.20
CA GLN A 125 5.56 7.76 24.94
C GLN A 125 6.70 8.74 24.60
N THR A 126 6.83 9.14 23.34
CA THR A 126 7.81 10.14 22.90
C THR A 126 7.52 11.50 23.54
N PHE A 127 6.27 11.91 23.56
CA PHE A 127 5.84 13.15 24.18
C PHE A 127 6.08 13.17 25.71
N ILE A 128 5.81 12.06 26.41
CA ILE A 128 6.11 11.94 27.84
C ILE A 128 7.62 12.02 28.11
N ASN A 129 8.44 11.38 27.28
CA ASN A 129 9.89 11.46 27.42
C ASN A 129 10.41 12.89 27.22
N TRP A 130 9.77 13.68 26.36
CA TRP A 130 10.09 15.09 26.17
C TRP A 130 9.68 16.00 27.34
N LEU A 131 8.68 15.61 28.12
CA LEU A 131 8.29 16.36 29.33
C LEU A 131 9.18 16.03 30.54
N ARG A 132 9.83 14.87 30.53
CA ARG A 132 10.70 14.39 31.62
C ARG A 132 12.16 14.88 31.51
N GLY A 133 12.59 15.33 30.34
CA GLY A 133 13.96 15.79 30.07
C GLY A 133 13.99 16.97 29.11
#